data_AF-A0A7Y8M7W3-F1
#
_entry.id   AF-A0A7Y8M7W3-F1
#
_cell.length_a   1.000
_cell.length_b   1.000
_cell.length_c   1.000
_cell.angle_alpha   90.00
_cell.angle_beta   90.00
_cell.angle_gamma   90.00
#
_symmetry.space_group_name_H-M   'P 1'
#
loop_
_entity.id
_entity.type
_entity.pdbx_description
1 polymer ?
#
loop_
_entity_poly.entity_id
_entity_poly.type
_entity_poly.pdbx_seq_one_letter_code
_entity_poly.pdbx_strand_id
1 'polypeptide(L)'
;TSAAVKARADWVVTSGIAAKIVKYLHAQGKKLLWAPDRHLGNYVQRVTGADMLLWQGSCVVHEAFKAEGLKTLRKKHPDAAVLVHPESPEAVIAMADVVGSTTQLIDAVRRLPNHEFIIATDNGIFHKMRAAAPGKILLEAPTAGEGATCTSCAHCPWMAMNGLRKLAAVLEAPIGSPGANEIFIEENIRAKAAVSIQRMLDFAAAEKAGRIQLGD
;
A
#
# COMPACT_ATOMS: atom_id res chain seq x y z
N THR A 1 11.00 -3.02 0.01
CA THR A 1 12.36 -3.30 0.53
C THR A 1 13.13 -4.20 -0.40
N SER A 2 14.46 -4.11 -0.43
CA SER A 2 15.35 -4.94 -1.28
C SER A 2 15.40 -6.41 -0.83
N ALA A 3 15.91 -7.30 -1.69
CA ALA A 3 16.12 -8.71 -1.36
C ALA A 3 17.08 -8.88 -0.16
N ALA A 4 18.13 -8.06 -0.07
CA ALA A 4 19.07 -8.07 1.05
C ALA A 4 18.42 -7.72 2.39
N VAL A 5 17.42 -6.81 2.41
CA VAL A 5 16.65 -6.51 3.62
C VAL A 5 15.74 -7.68 3.97
N LYS A 6 15.06 -8.28 2.98
CA LYS A 6 14.21 -9.47 3.20
C LYS A 6 14.98 -10.66 3.75
N ALA A 7 16.22 -10.84 3.32
CA ALA A 7 17.13 -11.88 3.80
C ALA A 7 17.54 -11.72 5.28
N ARG A 8 17.32 -10.54 5.88
CA ARG A 8 17.57 -10.26 7.30
C ARG A 8 16.29 -10.17 8.12
N ALA A 9 15.14 -10.09 7.46
CA ALA A 9 13.85 -9.96 8.12
C ALA A 9 13.32 -11.32 8.53
N ASP A 10 12.70 -11.41 9.70
CA ASP A 10 11.96 -12.62 10.10
C ASP A 10 10.65 -12.77 9.34
N TRP A 11 10.02 -11.64 9.04
CA TRP A 11 8.73 -11.53 8.37
C TRP A 11 8.77 -10.42 7.34
N VAL A 12 8.10 -10.63 6.21
CA VAL A 12 7.69 -9.54 5.32
C VAL A 12 6.18 -9.39 5.40
N VAL A 13 5.71 -8.20 5.05
CA VAL A 13 4.29 -7.87 5.04
C VAL A 13 3.96 -7.00 3.84
N THR A 14 2.68 -6.98 3.49
CA THR A 14 2.07 -5.98 2.60
C THR A 14 1.06 -5.18 3.40
N SER A 15 0.61 -4.02 2.87
CA SER A 15 -0.40 -3.19 3.54
C SER A 15 -1.71 -3.94 3.82
N GLY A 16 -2.04 -4.98 3.04
CA GLY A 16 -3.25 -5.77 3.24
C GLY A 16 -3.21 -6.81 4.37
N ILE A 17 -2.01 -7.22 4.82
CA ILE A 17 -1.85 -8.29 5.83
C ILE A 17 -1.05 -7.86 7.07
N ALA A 18 -0.42 -6.68 7.03
CA ALA A 18 0.46 -6.20 8.09
C ALA A 18 -0.19 -6.21 9.48
N ALA A 19 -1.39 -5.63 9.62
CA ALA A 19 -2.09 -5.58 10.91
C ALA A 19 -2.38 -6.97 11.48
N LYS A 20 -2.74 -7.93 10.61
CA LYS A 20 -3.02 -9.32 11.01
C LYS A 20 -1.79 -10.03 11.54
N ILE A 21 -0.67 -9.94 10.81
CA ILE A 21 0.60 -10.57 11.22
C ILE A 21 1.13 -9.92 12.49
N VAL A 22 1.08 -8.58 12.59
CA VAL A 22 1.53 -7.89 13.80
C VAL A 22 0.67 -8.27 15.01
N LYS A 23 -0.66 -8.32 14.88
CA LYS A 23 -1.55 -8.79 15.95
C LYS A 23 -1.19 -10.20 16.43
N TYR A 24 -0.96 -11.12 15.49
CA TYR A 24 -0.54 -12.50 15.78
C TYR A 24 0.79 -12.57 16.53
N LEU A 25 1.80 -11.80 16.11
CA LEU A 25 3.11 -11.79 16.74
C LEU A 25 3.09 -11.09 18.10
N HIS A 26 2.30 -10.03 18.23
CA HIS A 26 2.10 -9.31 19.48
C HIS A 26 1.43 -10.19 20.54
N ALA A 27 0.41 -10.97 20.17
CA ALA A 27 -0.23 -11.94 21.05
C ALA A 27 0.75 -13.03 21.58
N GLN A 28 1.87 -13.25 20.89
CA GLN A 28 2.95 -14.14 21.32
C GLN A 28 4.05 -13.43 22.14
N GLY A 29 3.84 -12.16 22.51
CA GLY A 29 4.81 -11.36 23.27
C GLY A 29 6.07 -10.99 22.49
N LYS A 30 6.03 -11.01 21.14
CA LYS A 30 7.19 -10.63 20.33
C LYS A 30 7.40 -9.12 20.33
N LYS A 31 8.65 -8.68 20.50
CA LYS A 31 9.07 -7.31 20.22
C LYS A 31 9.28 -7.13 18.73
N LEU A 32 8.86 -6.00 18.18
CA LEU A 32 8.78 -5.81 16.73
C LEU A 32 9.65 -4.64 16.27
N LEU A 33 10.50 -4.91 15.29
CA LEU A 33 11.18 -3.90 14.50
C LEU A 33 10.43 -3.74 13.18
N TRP A 34 10.16 -2.51 12.79
CA TRP A 34 9.34 -2.21 11.61
C TRP A 34 10.09 -1.33 10.61
N ALA A 35 10.04 -1.71 9.33
CA ALA A 35 10.62 -0.95 8.25
C ALA A 35 9.90 -1.21 6.91
N PRO A 36 9.96 -0.26 5.95
CA PRO A 36 10.59 1.05 6.07
C PRO A 36 9.62 2.18 6.39
N ASP A 37 8.31 1.96 6.20
CA ASP A 37 7.31 3.04 6.16
C ASP A 37 6.71 3.32 7.54
N ARG A 38 6.97 4.52 8.07
CA ARG A 38 6.52 4.96 9.39
C ARG A 38 5.00 5.15 9.47
N HIS A 39 4.33 5.50 8.37
CA HIS A 39 2.89 5.74 8.36
C HIS A 39 2.12 4.43 8.47
N LEU A 40 2.48 3.43 7.66
CA LEU A 40 1.93 2.08 7.80
C LEU A 40 2.29 1.48 9.16
N GLY A 41 3.51 1.71 9.65
CA GLY A 41 3.94 1.29 10.99
C GLY A 41 3.07 1.87 12.09
N ASN A 42 2.88 3.19 12.10
CA ASN A 42 2.02 3.89 13.06
C ASN A 42 0.56 3.41 12.97
N TYR A 43 0.03 3.23 11.75
CA TYR A 43 -1.31 2.70 11.53
C TYR A 43 -1.45 1.31 12.17
N VAL A 44 -0.51 0.41 11.89
CA VAL A 44 -0.50 -0.96 12.41
C VAL A 44 -0.36 -0.98 13.93
N GLN A 45 0.56 -0.21 14.49
CA GLN A 45 0.74 -0.06 15.93
C GLN A 45 -0.57 0.39 16.61
N ARG A 46 -1.27 1.38 16.04
CA ARG A 46 -2.54 1.88 16.59
C ARG A 46 -3.66 0.84 16.57
N VAL A 47 -3.83 0.10 15.46
CA VAL A 47 -4.93 -0.87 15.33
C VAL A 47 -4.67 -2.19 16.04
N THR A 48 -3.41 -2.48 16.38
CA THR A 48 -3.03 -3.74 17.06
C THR A 48 -2.65 -3.55 18.52
N GLY A 49 -2.30 -2.32 18.95
CA GLY A 49 -1.74 -2.05 20.27
C GLY A 49 -0.29 -2.53 20.45
N ALA A 50 0.36 -3.04 19.41
CA ALA A 50 1.69 -3.63 19.51
C ALA A 50 2.77 -2.58 19.77
N ASP A 51 3.70 -2.86 20.68
CA ASP A 51 4.92 -2.06 20.87
C ASP A 51 5.92 -2.33 19.73
N MET A 52 6.20 -1.31 18.92
CA MET A 52 6.99 -1.41 17.70
C MET A 52 8.04 -0.30 17.61
N LEU A 53 9.27 -0.65 17.25
CA LEU A 53 10.30 0.33 16.90
C LEU A 53 10.28 0.59 15.39
N LEU A 54 9.93 1.83 15.00
CA LEU A 54 9.68 2.19 13.61
C LEU A 54 10.86 2.89 12.94
N TRP A 55 11.27 2.38 11.78
CA TRP A 55 12.13 3.11 10.84
C TRP A 55 11.39 4.34 10.29
N GLN A 56 12.09 5.45 10.13
CA GLN A 56 11.51 6.76 9.79
C GLN A 56 11.41 7.02 8.26
N GLY A 57 11.21 5.97 7.47
CA GLY A 57 10.99 6.11 6.03
C GLY A 57 9.52 6.38 5.71
N SER A 58 9.24 6.85 4.49
CA SER A 58 7.89 7.14 4.02
C SER A 58 7.82 7.01 2.50
N CYS A 59 6.61 6.76 2.01
CA CYS A 59 6.31 6.84 0.58
C CYS A 59 6.12 8.30 0.14
N VAL A 60 6.94 8.77 -0.80
CA VAL A 60 6.89 10.15 -1.33
C VAL A 60 5.54 10.52 -1.95
N VAL A 61 4.80 9.54 -2.47
CA VAL A 61 3.46 9.75 -3.05
C VAL A 61 2.43 9.94 -1.94
N HIS A 62 2.38 9.02 -0.98
CA HIS A 62 1.36 9.05 0.07
C HIS A 62 1.63 10.15 1.11
N GLU A 63 2.89 10.49 1.39
CA GLU A 63 3.25 11.59 2.30
C GLU A 63 2.84 12.97 1.78
N ALA A 64 2.64 13.11 0.46
CA ALA A 64 2.23 14.37 -0.15
C ALA A 64 0.78 14.76 0.20
N PHE A 65 -0.10 13.80 0.53
CA PHE A 65 -1.51 14.12 0.83
C PHE A 65 -1.65 15.08 2.00
N LYS A 66 -2.48 16.12 1.83
CA LYS A 66 -2.69 17.18 2.83
C LYS A 66 -4.09 17.12 3.42
N ALA A 67 -4.14 17.11 4.75
CA ALA A 67 -5.39 17.06 5.50
C ALA A 67 -6.33 18.23 5.16
N GLU A 68 -5.81 19.46 5.08
CA GLU A 68 -6.63 20.63 4.74
C GLU A 68 -7.20 20.59 3.32
N GLY A 69 -6.43 20.08 2.36
CA GLY A 69 -6.91 19.87 0.99
C GLY A 69 -8.05 18.85 0.96
N LEU A 70 -7.87 17.70 1.63
CA LEU A 70 -8.91 16.66 1.73
C LEU A 70 -10.17 17.18 2.44
N LYS A 71 -10.01 17.95 3.53
CA LYS A 71 -11.12 18.59 4.24
C LYS A 71 -11.89 19.56 3.35
N THR A 72 -11.19 20.33 2.52
CA THR A 72 -11.81 21.25 1.56
C THR A 72 -12.56 20.50 0.47
N LEU A 73 -11.99 19.41 -0.05
CA LEU A 73 -12.66 18.59 -1.07
C LEU A 73 -13.90 17.90 -0.50
N ARG A 74 -13.82 17.35 0.71
CA ARG A 74 -14.96 16.74 1.40
C ARG A 74 -16.11 17.73 1.65
N LYS A 75 -15.82 19.01 1.91
CA LYS A 75 -16.87 20.05 2.01
C LYS A 75 -17.60 20.27 0.69
N LYS A 76 -16.93 20.10 -0.45
CA LYS A 76 -17.54 20.23 -1.78
C LYS A 76 -18.33 18.98 -2.18
N HIS A 77 -17.95 17.82 -1.65
CA HIS A 77 -18.55 16.51 -1.93
C HIS A 77 -18.96 15.82 -0.61
N PRO A 78 -20.00 16.31 0.08
CA PRO A 78 -20.35 15.85 1.42
C PRO A 78 -20.79 14.38 1.48
N ASP A 79 -21.36 13.86 0.38
CA ASP A 79 -21.82 12.46 0.28
C ASP A 79 -20.74 11.49 -0.22
N ALA A 80 -19.53 12.00 -0.52
CA ALA A 80 -18.43 11.16 -1.00
C ALA A 80 -17.80 10.34 0.12
N ALA A 81 -17.59 9.05 -0.13
CA ALA A 81 -16.80 8.21 0.77
C ALA A 81 -15.30 8.48 0.58
N VAL A 82 -14.57 8.62 1.68
CA VAL A 82 -13.13 8.90 1.71
C VAL A 82 -12.36 7.60 1.89
N LEU A 83 -11.57 7.23 0.89
CA LEU A 83 -10.77 6.00 0.86
C LEU A 83 -9.28 6.35 0.90
N VAL A 84 -8.54 5.86 1.89
CA VAL A 84 -7.15 6.28 2.14
C VAL A 84 -6.21 5.08 2.25
N HIS A 85 -5.05 5.15 1.60
CA HIS A 85 -4.00 4.16 1.80
C HIS A 85 -3.29 4.37 3.16
N PRO A 86 -2.99 3.31 3.93
CA PRO A 86 -2.38 3.42 5.28
C PRO A 86 -0.96 3.99 5.31
N GLU A 87 -0.32 4.21 4.16
CA GLU A 87 0.96 4.95 4.07
C GLU A 87 0.76 6.47 4.09
N SER A 88 -0.48 6.96 4.15
CA SER A 88 -0.78 8.40 4.23
C SER A 88 -0.52 8.96 5.64
N PRO A 89 -0.30 10.28 5.77
CA PRO A 89 -0.21 10.94 7.08
C PRO A 89 -1.43 10.69 7.96
N GLU A 90 -1.21 10.66 9.28
CA GLU A 90 -2.27 10.36 10.26
C GLU A 90 -3.47 11.29 10.14
N ALA A 91 -3.24 12.59 9.94
CA ALA A 91 -4.31 13.57 9.76
C ALA A 91 -5.19 13.26 8.53
N VAL A 92 -4.64 12.61 7.49
CA VAL A 92 -5.40 12.15 6.31
C VAL A 92 -6.16 10.87 6.64
N ILE A 93 -5.50 9.92 7.31
CA ILE A 93 -6.11 8.66 7.77
C ILE A 93 -7.31 8.91 8.69
N ALA A 94 -7.23 9.90 9.58
CA ALA A 94 -8.29 10.23 10.53
C ALA A 94 -9.59 10.72 9.86
N MET A 95 -9.54 11.14 8.58
CA MET A 95 -10.71 11.56 7.82
C MET A 95 -11.30 10.46 6.93
N ALA A 96 -10.69 9.27 6.91
CA ALA A 96 -11.07 8.18 6.03
C ALA A 96 -12.29 7.41 6.54
N ASP A 97 -13.21 7.06 5.64
CA ASP A 97 -14.27 6.08 5.89
C ASP A 97 -13.73 4.65 5.74
N VAL A 98 -12.74 4.46 4.86
CA VAL A 98 -12.02 3.18 4.70
C VAL A 98 -10.53 3.42 4.59
N VAL A 99 -9.77 2.67 5.37
CA VAL A 99 -8.30 2.60 5.28
C VAL A 99 -7.91 1.20 4.83
N GLY A 100 -7.11 1.10 3.76
CA GLY A 100 -6.71 -0.21 3.26
C GLY A 100 -5.70 -0.18 2.12
N SER A 101 -5.18 -1.36 1.80
CA SER A 101 -4.38 -1.61 0.61
C SER A 101 -5.15 -1.28 -0.67
N THR A 102 -4.42 -1.10 -1.77
CA THR A 102 -4.98 -0.82 -3.10
C THR A 102 -6.14 -1.75 -3.49
N THR A 103 -6.00 -3.06 -3.27
CA THR A 103 -7.07 -4.04 -3.55
C THR A 103 -8.29 -3.82 -2.66
N GLN A 104 -8.09 -3.57 -1.37
CA GLN A 104 -9.18 -3.29 -0.43
C GLN A 104 -9.90 -1.97 -0.77
N LEU A 105 -9.18 -0.96 -1.28
CA LEU A 105 -9.81 0.28 -1.75
C LEU A 105 -10.66 0.04 -3.01
N ILE A 106 -10.18 -0.75 -3.98
CA ILE A 106 -10.98 -1.14 -5.16
C ILE A 106 -12.25 -1.88 -4.73
N ASP A 107 -12.14 -2.85 -3.82
CA ASP A 107 -13.28 -3.60 -3.30
C ASP A 107 -14.26 -2.69 -2.52
N ALA A 108 -13.75 -1.70 -1.80
CA ALA A 108 -14.56 -0.69 -1.12
C ALA A 108 -15.34 0.18 -2.11
N VAL A 109 -14.69 0.68 -3.18
CA VAL A 109 -15.38 1.39 -4.27
C VAL A 109 -16.49 0.53 -4.85
N ARG A 110 -16.27 -0.77 -5.06
CA ARG A 110 -17.32 -1.66 -5.59
C ARG A 110 -18.50 -1.85 -4.62
N ARG A 111 -18.21 -2.04 -3.32
CA ARG A 111 -19.20 -2.47 -2.32
C ARG A 111 -19.99 -1.35 -1.66
N LEU A 112 -19.37 -0.19 -1.43
CA LEU A 112 -20.01 0.91 -0.70
C LEU A 112 -21.18 1.49 -1.52
N PRO A 113 -22.26 1.98 -0.88
CA PRO A 113 -23.43 2.49 -1.60
C PRO A 113 -23.21 3.89 -2.20
N ASN A 114 -22.15 4.60 -1.79
CA ASN A 114 -21.88 5.97 -2.26
C ASN A 114 -21.76 6.03 -3.78
N HIS A 115 -22.19 7.15 -4.34
CA HIS A 115 -22.01 7.49 -5.75
C HIS A 115 -20.65 8.14 -6.01
N GLU A 116 -20.14 8.92 -5.05
CA GLU A 116 -18.89 9.65 -5.13
C GLU A 116 -17.85 9.11 -4.14
N PHE A 117 -16.58 9.14 -4.53
CA PHE A 117 -15.45 8.68 -3.73
C PHE A 117 -14.28 9.66 -3.83
N ILE A 118 -13.72 10.04 -2.69
CA ILE A 118 -12.44 10.76 -2.63
C ILE A 118 -11.36 9.74 -2.27
N ILE A 119 -10.35 9.59 -3.11
CA ILE A 119 -9.37 8.50 -3.01
C ILE A 119 -7.97 9.08 -2.84
N ALA A 120 -7.33 8.77 -1.71
CA ALA A 120 -5.95 9.13 -1.40
C ALA A 120 -5.03 7.92 -1.57
N THR A 121 -4.66 7.64 -2.83
CA THR A 121 -3.62 6.69 -3.22
C THR A 121 -3.06 7.04 -4.60
N ASP A 122 -2.19 6.19 -5.17
CA ASP A 122 -1.60 6.40 -6.49
C ASP A 122 -2.66 6.46 -7.61
N ASN A 123 -2.55 7.46 -8.50
CA ASN A 123 -3.52 7.74 -9.56
C ASN A 123 -3.61 6.60 -10.60
N GLY A 124 -2.57 5.79 -10.75
CA GLY A 124 -2.55 4.63 -11.65
C GLY A 124 -3.65 3.61 -11.33
N ILE A 125 -4.18 3.61 -10.10
CA ILE A 125 -5.25 2.69 -9.72
C ILE A 125 -6.63 3.09 -10.24
N PHE A 126 -6.85 4.36 -10.56
CA PHE A 126 -8.17 4.87 -10.93
C PHE A 126 -8.73 4.17 -12.17
N HIS A 127 -7.87 3.75 -13.10
CA HIS A 127 -8.30 2.95 -14.25
C HIS A 127 -8.96 1.64 -13.81
N LYS A 128 -8.34 0.90 -12.88
CA LYS A 128 -8.90 -0.35 -12.35
C LYS A 128 -10.17 -0.09 -11.53
N MET A 129 -10.22 0.99 -10.76
CA MET A 129 -11.41 1.35 -9.98
C MET A 129 -12.60 1.69 -10.89
N ARG A 130 -12.39 2.46 -11.97
CA ARG A 130 -13.42 2.75 -12.97
C ARG A 130 -13.93 1.47 -13.65
N ALA A 131 -13.03 0.54 -13.98
CA ALA A 131 -13.41 -0.75 -14.56
C ALA A 131 -14.21 -1.62 -13.56
N ALA A 132 -13.86 -1.58 -12.28
CA ALA A 132 -14.56 -2.34 -11.24
C ALA A 132 -15.92 -1.75 -10.85
N ALA A 133 -16.14 -0.45 -11.09
CA ALA A 133 -17.39 0.24 -10.79
C ALA A 133 -17.73 1.33 -11.83
N PRO A 134 -18.17 0.92 -13.03
CA PRO A 134 -18.54 1.86 -14.10
C PRO A 134 -19.84 2.56 -13.71
N GLY A 135 -19.75 3.83 -13.31
CA GLY A 135 -20.89 4.62 -12.85
C GLY A 135 -20.63 5.38 -11.56
N LYS A 136 -19.53 5.10 -10.86
CA LYS A 136 -19.10 5.85 -9.68
C LYS A 136 -18.20 7.02 -10.07
N ILE A 137 -18.37 8.14 -9.39
CA ILE A 137 -17.50 9.31 -9.52
C ILE A 137 -16.31 9.11 -8.60
N LEU A 138 -15.11 9.11 -9.18
CA LEU A 138 -13.86 8.93 -8.45
C LEU A 138 -13.06 10.23 -8.51
N LEU A 139 -12.84 10.83 -7.35
CA LEU A 139 -12.12 12.08 -7.15
C LEU A 139 -10.75 11.78 -6.53
N GLU A 140 -9.70 12.37 -7.08
CA GLU A 140 -8.36 12.29 -6.51
C GLU A 140 -8.26 13.20 -5.28
N ALA A 141 -7.74 12.65 -4.18
CA ALA A 141 -7.42 13.47 -3.02
C ALA A 141 -6.25 14.42 -3.35
N PRO A 142 -6.29 15.67 -2.89
CA PRO A 142 -5.26 16.64 -3.24
C PRO A 142 -3.93 16.36 -2.54
N THR A 143 -2.84 16.46 -3.29
CA THR A 143 -1.46 16.31 -2.80
C THR A 143 -0.75 17.63 -2.60
N ALA A 144 -1.37 18.75 -2.97
CA ALA A 144 -0.73 20.05 -2.93
C ALA A 144 -1.45 21.03 -1.99
N GLY A 145 -0.66 21.97 -1.44
CA GLY A 145 -1.18 23.06 -0.60
C GLY A 145 -1.78 24.20 -1.43
N GLU A 146 -2.38 25.18 -0.75
CA GLU A 146 -2.88 26.39 -1.40
C GLU A 146 -1.76 27.08 -2.19
N GLY A 147 -1.99 27.32 -3.49
CA GLY A 147 -1.05 28.02 -4.39
C GLY A 147 -0.20 27.13 -5.30
N ALA A 148 -0.30 25.80 -5.21
CA ALA A 148 0.40 24.92 -6.15
C ALA A 148 -0.30 24.83 -7.52
N THR A 149 0.47 24.84 -8.60
CA THR A 149 -0.02 24.70 -9.99
C THR A 149 -0.55 23.30 -10.33
N CYS A 150 -0.20 22.27 -9.54
CA CYS A 150 -0.78 20.93 -9.65
C CYS A 150 -1.63 20.63 -8.41
N THR A 151 -2.92 20.33 -8.60
CA THR A 151 -3.87 20.06 -7.50
C THR A 151 -3.81 18.61 -7.01
N SER A 152 -3.49 17.65 -7.90
CA SER A 152 -3.27 16.24 -7.58
C SER A 152 -2.18 15.68 -8.50
N CYS A 153 -1.02 15.42 -7.93
CA CYS A 153 0.11 14.78 -8.60
C CYS A 153 0.47 13.49 -7.85
N ALA A 154 -0.53 12.74 -7.36
CA ALA A 154 -0.37 11.45 -6.68
C ALA A 154 0.08 10.35 -7.67
N HIS A 155 1.22 10.58 -8.31
CA HIS A 155 1.75 9.77 -9.38
C HIS A 155 3.09 9.22 -8.92
N CYS A 156 3.25 7.89 -8.87
CA CYS A 156 4.53 7.26 -8.58
C CYS A 156 5.42 7.30 -9.84
N PRO A 157 6.43 8.19 -9.89
CA PRO A 157 7.28 8.30 -11.07
C PRO A 157 8.05 7.01 -11.39
N TRP A 158 8.29 6.14 -10.41
CA TRP A 158 9.04 4.90 -10.63
C TRP A 158 8.16 3.82 -11.27
N MET A 159 6.86 3.78 -10.91
CA MET A 159 5.90 2.90 -11.59
C MET A 159 5.74 3.30 -13.06
N ALA A 160 5.75 4.61 -13.34
CA ALA A 160 5.65 5.18 -14.68
C ALA A 160 6.88 4.96 -15.57
N MET A 161 7.98 4.42 -15.03
CA MET A 161 9.14 4.04 -15.84
C MET A 161 8.84 2.90 -16.81
N ASN A 162 7.81 2.10 -16.53
CA ASN A 162 7.33 1.02 -17.39
C ASN A 162 6.41 1.57 -18.48
N GLY A 163 6.77 1.35 -19.74
CA GLY A 163 5.98 1.81 -20.89
C GLY A 163 5.96 0.79 -22.02
N LEU A 164 4.99 0.90 -22.92
CA LEU A 164 4.72 -0.12 -23.96
C LEU A 164 5.94 -0.44 -24.83
N ARG A 165 6.72 0.58 -25.24
CA ARG A 165 7.94 0.38 -26.04
C ARG A 165 9.01 -0.41 -25.28
N LYS A 166 9.22 -0.08 -24.00
CA LYS A 166 10.18 -0.81 -23.16
C LYS A 166 9.72 -2.24 -22.90
N LEU A 167 8.42 -2.43 -22.68
CA LEU A 167 7.83 -3.76 -22.51
C LEU A 167 8.02 -4.62 -23.76
N ALA A 168 7.69 -4.08 -24.95
CA ALA A 168 7.91 -4.78 -26.21
C ALA A 168 9.39 -5.14 -26.40
N ALA A 169 10.30 -4.17 -26.19
CA ALA A 169 11.73 -4.41 -26.30
C ALA A 169 12.24 -5.51 -25.35
N VAL A 170 11.72 -5.60 -24.13
CA VAL A 170 12.07 -6.68 -23.19
C VAL A 170 11.52 -8.03 -23.64
N LEU A 171 10.29 -8.08 -24.18
CA LEU A 171 9.67 -9.32 -24.65
C LEU A 171 10.31 -9.85 -25.94
N GLU A 172 10.82 -8.97 -26.79
CA GLU A 172 11.50 -9.31 -28.05
C GLU A 172 12.99 -9.64 -27.85
N ALA A 173 13.58 -9.23 -26.72
CA ALA A 173 14.97 -9.47 -26.42
C ALA A 173 15.24 -10.97 -26.14
N PRO A 174 16.26 -11.58 -26.76
CA PRO A 174 16.68 -12.94 -26.43
C PRO A 174 17.05 -13.07 -24.95
N ILE A 175 16.68 -14.19 -24.32
CA ILE A 175 17.04 -14.51 -22.92
C ILE A 175 18.56 -14.43 -22.74
N GLY A 176 19.01 -13.82 -21.64
CA GLY A 176 20.43 -13.60 -21.33
C GLY A 176 21.09 -12.43 -22.07
N SER A 177 20.38 -11.73 -22.97
CA SER A 177 20.90 -10.51 -23.59
C SER A 177 20.76 -9.29 -22.66
N PRO A 178 21.59 -8.24 -22.81
CA PRO A 178 21.47 -7.00 -22.02
C PRO A 178 20.07 -6.35 -22.09
N GLY A 179 19.32 -6.56 -23.18
CA GLY A 179 17.96 -6.02 -23.36
C GLY A 179 16.87 -6.82 -22.64
N ALA A 180 17.14 -8.07 -22.25
CA ALA A 180 16.15 -8.92 -21.58
C ALA A 180 15.87 -8.49 -20.14
N ASN A 181 16.74 -7.66 -19.55
CA ASN A 181 16.60 -7.17 -18.17
C ASN A 181 16.35 -8.30 -17.15
N GLU A 182 17.04 -9.43 -17.32
CA GLU A 182 16.93 -10.57 -16.40
C GLU A 182 17.41 -10.16 -15.00
N ILE A 183 16.59 -10.47 -13.99
CA ILE A 183 16.85 -10.08 -12.60
C ILE A 183 17.64 -11.19 -11.92
N PHE A 184 18.94 -10.96 -11.75
CA PHE A 184 19.82 -11.87 -11.01
C PHE A 184 19.85 -11.51 -9.53
N ILE A 185 19.70 -12.52 -8.68
CA ILE A 185 19.81 -12.40 -7.23
C ILE A 185 20.80 -13.45 -6.76
N GLU A 186 21.77 -13.04 -5.92
CA GLU A 186 22.74 -13.96 -5.32
C GLU A 186 22.01 -15.03 -4.50
N GLU A 187 22.39 -16.30 -4.69
CA GLU A 187 21.61 -17.45 -4.23
C GLU A 187 21.43 -17.48 -2.70
N ASN A 188 22.46 -17.12 -1.93
CA ASN A 188 22.34 -17.06 -0.47
C ASN A 188 21.39 -15.93 -0.02
N ILE A 189 21.38 -14.77 -0.69
CA ILE A 189 20.37 -13.73 -0.47
C ILE A 189 18.97 -14.22 -0.85
N ARG A 190 18.81 -14.87 -2.01
CA ARG A 190 17.52 -15.39 -2.50
C ARG A 190 16.94 -16.39 -1.50
N ALA A 191 17.72 -17.39 -1.09
CA ALA A 191 17.30 -18.44 -0.18
C ALA A 191 16.85 -17.88 1.18
N LYS A 192 17.61 -16.93 1.74
CA LYS A 192 17.24 -16.26 3.01
C LYS A 192 16.00 -15.38 2.88
N ALA A 193 15.89 -14.62 1.80
CA ALA A 193 14.72 -13.78 1.54
C ALA A 193 13.44 -14.60 1.33
N ALA A 194 13.56 -15.80 0.75
CA ALA A 194 12.43 -16.71 0.56
C ALA A 194 11.80 -17.14 1.88
N VAL A 195 12.58 -17.31 2.96
CA VAL A 195 12.06 -17.73 4.27
C VAL A 195 11.02 -16.74 4.81
N SER A 196 11.32 -15.43 4.79
CA SER A 196 10.43 -14.40 5.32
C SER A 196 9.19 -14.20 4.44
N ILE A 197 9.34 -14.33 3.13
CA ILE A 197 8.23 -14.33 2.17
C ILE A 197 7.32 -15.54 2.41
N GLN A 198 7.89 -16.74 2.52
CA GLN A 198 7.13 -17.97 2.71
C GLN A 198 6.35 -17.94 4.01
N ARG A 199 6.93 -17.44 5.12
CA ARG A 199 6.21 -17.22 6.38
C ARG A 199 4.96 -16.34 6.20
N MET A 200 5.06 -15.24 5.46
CA MET A 200 3.91 -14.37 5.16
C MET A 200 2.82 -15.12 4.37
N LEU A 201 3.22 -15.90 3.36
CA LEU A 201 2.29 -16.66 2.51
C LEU A 201 1.62 -17.80 3.29
N ASP A 202 2.39 -18.54 4.08
CA ASP A 202 1.89 -19.63 4.93
C ASP A 202 0.92 -19.11 5.98
N PHE A 203 1.23 -17.96 6.60
CA PHE A 203 0.31 -17.28 7.51
C PHE A 203 -0.99 -16.90 6.80
N ALA A 204 -0.90 -16.28 5.62
CA ALA A 204 -2.08 -15.90 4.85
C ALA A 204 -2.96 -17.12 4.49
N ALA A 205 -2.33 -18.24 4.10
CA ALA A 205 -3.03 -19.48 3.78
C ALA A 205 -3.65 -20.14 5.03
N ALA A 206 -2.95 -20.10 6.17
CA ALA A 206 -3.44 -20.64 7.43
C ALA A 206 -4.60 -19.82 8.00
N GLU A 207 -4.52 -18.49 7.94
CA GLU A 207 -5.60 -17.57 8.34
C GLU A 207 -6.84 -17.77 7.47
N LYS A 208 -6.68 -17.82 6.14
CA LYS A 208 -7.78 -18.11 5.21
C LYS A 208 -8.43 -19.47 5.46
N ALA A 209 -7.65 -20.46 5.89
CA ALA A 209 -8.14 -21.80 6.23
C ALA A 209 -8.72 -21.90 7.66
N GLY A 210 -8.77 -20.81 8.43
CA GLY A 210 -9.27 -20.79 9.80
C GLY A 210 -8.35 -21.49 10.83
N ARG A 211 -7.12 -21.84 10.45
CA ARG A 211 -6.13 -22.48 11.33
C ARG A 211 -5.44 -21.49 12.27
N ILE A 212 -5.44 -20.21 11.91
CA ILE A 212 -5.03 -19.11 12.78
C ILE A 212 -6.28 -18.27 13.03
N GLN A 213 -6.68 -18.20 14.30
CA GLN A 213 -7.76 -17.33 14.73
C GLN A 213 -7.14 -16.09 15.35
N LEU A 214 -7.26 -14.98 14.63
CA LEU A 214 -7.00 -13.66 15.17
C LEU A 214 -8.28 -13.32 15.92
N GLY A 215 -8.25 -13.37 17.26
CA GLY A 215 -9.40 -12.93 18.06
C GLY A 215 -9.83 -11.50 17.72
N ASP A 216 -10.91 -11.03 18.31
CA ASP A 216 -11.48 -9.68 18.07
C ASP A 216 -10.45 -8.56 18.31
#